data_AF-A0A1W9QZZ9-F1
#
_entry.id   AF-A0A1W9QZZ9-F1
#
_cell.length_a   1.000
_cell.length_b   1.000
_cell.length_c   1.000
_cell.angle_alpha   90.00
_cell.angle_beta   90.00
_cell.angle_gamma   90.00
#
_symmetry.space_group_name_H-M   'P 1'
#
loop_
_entity.id
_entity.type
_entity.pdbx_description
1 polymer ?
#
loop_
_entity_poly.entity_id
_entity_poly.type
_entity_poly.pdbx_seq_one_letter_code
_entity_poly.pdbx_strand_id
1 'polypeptide(L)' 'MKKFTFLIVLFFATTLAFAQTPLTQAVDFTGTDIYGEQFNLFEKLDGGQYVCIDFFTTS' A
#
# COMPACT_ATOMS: atom_id res chain seq x y z
N MET A 1 10.70 -19.59 -28.14
CA MET A 1 11.06 -19.72 -26.71
C MET A 1 11.08 -18.39 -25.96
N LYS A 2 11.74 -17.34 -26.48
CA LYS A 2 11.81 -16.00 -25.84
C LYS A 2 10.46 -15.40 -25.40
N LYS A 3 9.41 -15.54 -26.21
CA LYS A 3 8.04 -15.04 -25.89
C LYS A 3 7.40 -15.77 -24.70
N PHE A 4 7.71 -17.06 -24.53
CA PHE A 4 7.20 -17.87 -23.42
C PHE A 4 7.93 -17.55 -22.12
N THR A 5 9.24 -17.31 -22.20
CA THR A 5 10.05 -16.82 -21.08
C THR A 5 9.54 -15.47 -20.58
N PHE A 6 9.14 -14.56 -21.47
CA PHE A 6 8.59 -13.26 -21.10
C PHE A 6 7.27 -13.37 -20.33
N LEU A 7 6.37 -14.27 -20.76
CA LEU A 7 5.09 -14.54 -20.07
C LEU A 7 5.29 -15.10 -18.67
N ILE A 8 6.26 -16.00 -18.49
CA ILE A 8 6.57 -16.57 -17.18
C ILE A 8 7.11 -15.48 -16.25
N VAL A 9 8.04 -14.64 -16.73
CA VAL A 9 8.58 -13.52 -15.93
C VAL A 9 7.49 -12.53 -15.53
N LEU A 10 6.56 -12.22 -16.44
CA LEU A 10 5.43 -11.33 -16.16
C LEU A 10 4.48 -11.92 -15.10
N PHE A 11 4.20 -13.22 -15.17
CA PHE A 11 3.35 -13.90 -14.20
C PHE A 11 3.96 -13.90 -12.79
N PHE A 12 5.28 -14.12 -12.67
CA PHE A 12 5.97 -14.05 -11.38
C PHE A 12 6.09 -12.61 -10.85
N ALA A 13 6.11 -11.59 -11.70
CA ALA A 13 6.11 -10.20 -11.25
C ALA A 13 4.79 -9.81 -10.57
N THR A 14 3.66 -10.42 -10.96
CA THR A 14 2.34 -10.11 -10.36
C THR A 14 2.08 -10.77 -9.01
N THR A 15 2.81 -11.83 -8.64
CA THR A 15 2.58 -12.56 -7.39
C THR A 15 3.34 -11.99 -6.18
N LEU A 16 4.28 -11.08 -6.39
CA LEU A 16 5.01 -10.40 -5.31
C LEU A 16 4.29 -9.16 -4.76
N ALA A 17 3.19 -8.75 -5.39
CA ALA A 17 2.34 -7.67 -4.91
C ALA A 17 1.35 -8.20 -3.85
N PHE A 18 1.86 -8.57 -2.67
CA PHE A 18 1.04 -8.89 -1.50
C PHE A 18 0.45 -7.59 -0.93
N ALA A 19 -0.64 -7.10 -1.51
CA ALA A 19 -1.35 -5.92 -1.03
C ALA A 19 -2.21 -6.20 0.23
N GLN A 20 -2.31 -7.45 0.67
CA GLN A 20 -3.08 -7.80 1.87
C GLN A 20 -2.19 -7.85 3.10
N THR A 21 -2.39 -6.88 4.00
CA THR A 21 -1.79 -6.86 5.32
C THR A 21 -2.73 -7.54 6.32
N PRO A 22 -2.22 -8.28 7.32
CA PRO A 22 -3.05 -8.80 8.39
C PRO A 22 -3.78 -7.64 9.09
N LEU A 23 -5.11 -7.74 9.25
CA LEU A 23 -5.97 -6.71 9.87
C LEU A 23 -5.64 -6.41 11.35
N THR A 24 -4.62 -7.04 11.92
CA THR A 24 -4.18 -6.88 13.31
C THR A 24 -3.12 -5.81 13.49
N GLN A 25 -2.39 -5.43 12.44
CA GLN A 25 -1.32 -4.44 12.52
C GLN A 25 -1.39 -3.49 11.33
N ALA A 26 -1.52 -2.19 11.62
CA ALA A 26 -1.36 -1.16 10.61
C ALA A 26 0.10 -1.19 10.10
N VAL A 27 0.27 -1.23 8.78
CA VAL A 27 1.58 -1.09 8.15
C VAL A 27 1.94 0.38 8.03
N ASP A 28 3.24 0.67 7.93
CA ASP A 28 3.70 2.01 7.61
C ASP A 28 3.23 2.40 6.19
N PHE A 29 2.69 3.61 6.05
CA PHE A 29 2.33 4.16 4.76
C PHE A 29 2.43 5.69 4.77
N THR A 30 2.62 6.23 3.56
CA THR A 30 2.52 7.66 3.29
C THR A 30 1.29 7.90 2.41
N GLY A 31 0.35 8.70 2.91
CA GLY A 31 -0.80 9.17 2.15
C GLY A 31 -0.57 10.58 1.63
N THR A 32 -1.14 10.91 0.48
CA THR A 32 -1.20 12.28 -0.04
C THR A 32 -2.64 12.75 -0.04
N ASP A 33 -2.90 13.93 0.51
CA ASP A 33 -4.25 14.50 0.55
C ASP A 33 -4.65 15.21 -0.76
N ILE A 34 -5.85 15.81 -0.78
CA ILE A 34 -6.39 16.53 -1.93
C ILE A 34 -5.64 17.83 -2.27
N TYR A 35 -4.79 18.31 -1.37
CA TYR A 35 -3.95 19.50 -1.54
C TYR A 35 -2.51 19.14 -1.94
N GLY A 36 -2.18 17.85 -2.02
CA GLY A 36 -0.84 17.36 -2.33
C GLY A 36 0.09 17.28 -1.11
N GLU A 37 -0.43 17.48 0.11
CA GLU A 37 0.35 17.34 1.34
C GLU A 37 0.54 15.86 1.67
N GLN A 38 1.77 15.47 2.00
CA GLN A 38 2.11 14.10 2.37
C GLN A 38 2.06 13.94 3.89
N PHE A 39 1.48 12.82 4.32
CA PHE A 39 1.40 12.43 5.72
C PHE A 39 1.90 10.99 5.88
N ASN A 40 2.91 10.80 6.73
CA ASN A 40 3.31 9.47 7.17
C ASN A 40 2.51 9.06 8.43
N LEU A 41 2.06 7.80 8.47
CA LEU A 41 1.27 7.27 9.59
C LEU A 41 2.02 7.37 10.92
N PHE A 42 3.26 6.87 10.98
CA PHE A 42 3.99 6.78 12.24
C PHE A 42 4.48 8.14 12.74
N GLU A 43 4.82 9.08 11.84
CA GLU A 43 5.10 10.46 12.24
C GLU A 43 3.90 11.12 12.95
N LYS A 44 2.68 10.84 12.50
CA LYS A 44 1.45 11.34 13.18
C LYS A 44 1.19 10.63 14.51
N LEU A 45 1.49 9.35 14.63
CA LEU A 45 1.33 8.64 15.90
C LEU A 45 2.38 9.05 16.93
N ASP A 46 3.63 9.25 16.50
CA ASP A 46 4.75 9.69 17.35
C ASP A 46 4.56 11.11 17.89
N GLY A 47 3.81 11.95 17.18
CA GLY A 47 3.40 13.28 17.65
C GLY A 47 2.30 13.26 18.73
N GLY A 48 1.75 12.09 19.07
CA GLY A 48 0.68 11.91 20.06
C GLY A 48 -0.75 12.11 19.52
N GLN A 49 -0.93 12.20 18.20
CA GLN A 49 -2.25 12.27 17.59
C GLN A 49 -2.92 10.88 17.53
N TYR A 50 -4.25 10.86 17.58
CA TYR A 50 -5.05 9.69 17.22
C TYR A 50 -5.34 9.70 15.72
N VAL A 51 -5.07 8.58 15.05
CA VAL A 51 -5.31 8.42 13.61
C VAL A 51 -6.46 7.44 13.40
N CYS A 52 -7.52 7.88 12.71
CA CYS A 52 -8.59 7.03 12.22
C CYS A 52 -8.39 6.79 10.72
N ILE A 53 -8.41 5.54 10.28
CA ILE A 53 -8.20 5.16 8.89
C ILE A 53 -9.48 4.47 8.41
N ASP A 54 -10.05 4.98 7.33
CA ASP A 54 -11.20 4.40 6.65
C ASP A 54 -10.84 4.06 5.20
N PHE A 55 -11.06 2.81 4.80
CA PHE A 55 -10.76 2.31 3.47
C PHE A 55 -12.04 2.20 2.66
N PHE A 56 -12.20 3.06 1.66
CA PHE A 56 -13.32 3.04 0.73
C PHE A 56 -12.87 2.71 -0.69
N THR A 57 -13.71 2.00 -1.42
CA THR A 57 -13.54 1.71 -2.85
C THR A 57 -14.88 1.89 -3.57
N THR A 58 -14.84 2.34 -4.81
CA THR A 58 -16.01 2.41 -5.70
C THR A 58 -15.75 1.53 -6.92
N SER A 59 -16.72 0.67 -7.26
CA SER A 59 -16.68 -0.17 -8.46
C SER A 59 -16.99 0.60 -9.74
#